data_AF-A0A845DIF4-F1
#
_entry.id   AF-A0A845DIF4-F1
#
_cell.length_a   1.000
_cell.length_b   1.000
_cell.length_c   1.000
_cell.angle_alpha   90.00
_cell.angle_beta   90.00
_cell.angle_gamma   90.00
#
_symmetry.space_group_name_H-M   'P 1'
#
loop_
_entity.id
_entity.type
_entity.pdbx_description
1 polymer ?
#
loop_
_entity_poly.entity_id
_entity_poly.type
_entity_poly.pdbx_seq_one_letter_code
_entity_poly.pdbx_strand_id
1 'polypeptide(L)'
;MEANPSELTAAATFDAKRAILSKRDMFRPLAVQRTEGLAGALSSKKVRAETPLLVLDRNGAALSLLTSEMIFHHVAQGEWNGAPFLATF
;
A
#
# COMPACT_ATOMS: atom_id res chain seq x y z
N MET A 1 -4.24 10.69 42.99
CA MET A 1 -3.79 9.39 42.43
C MET A 1 -4.54 9.22 41.13
N GLU A 2 -3.95 9.67 40.03
CA GLU A 2 -4.56 9.58 38.70
C GLU A 2 -4.56 8.11 38.26
N ALA A 3 -5.73 7.62 37.85
CA ALA A 3 -5.85 6.29 37.27
C ALA A 3 -5.25 6.34 35.86
N ASN A 4 -4.10 5.70 35.65
CA ASN A 4 -3.62 5.36 34.32
C ASN A 4 -4.70 4.48 33.66
N PRO A 5 -5.20 4.81 32.45
CA PRO A 5 -6.07 3.90 31.73
C PRO A 5 -5.25 2.69 31.28
N SER A 6 -5.24 1.66 32.11
CA SER A 6 -4.88 0.30 31.74
C SER A 6 -5.93 -0.20 30.77
N GLU A 7 -5.44 -0.75 29.65
CA GLU A 7 -6.21 -1.33 28.55
C GLU A 7 -6.73 -0.29 27.54
N LEU A 8 -6.02 -0.20 26.41
CA LEU A 8 -6.70 -0.03 25.12
C LEU A 8 -7.67 -1.22 25.00
N THR A 9 -8.87 -1.06 25.58
CA THR A 9 -9.99 -1.97 25.37
C THR A 9 -10.12 -2.15 23.87
N ALA A 10 -10.17 -3.41 23.43
CA ALA A 10 -10.19 -3.81 22.02
C ALA A 10 -11.00 -2.79 21.22
N ALA A 11 -10.32 -2.08 20.31
CA ALA A 11 -10.89 -0.98 19.57
C ALA A 11 -12.29 -1.37 19.09
N ALA A 12 -13.28 -0.50 19.34
CA ALA A 12 -14.68 -0.70 18.96
C ALA A 12 -14.75 -1.45 17.63
N THR A 13 -15.44 -2.59 17.64
CA THR A 13 -15.58 -3.54 16.53
C THR A 13 -15.45 -2.83 15.19
N PHE A 14 -14.46 -3.23 14.39
CA PHE A 14 -14.16 -2.60 13.10
C PHE A 14 -15.46 -2.38 12.30
N ASP A 15 -15.88 -1.12 12.17
CA ASP A 15 -17.09 -0.75 11.45
C ASP A 15 -16.71 -0.35 10.02
N ALA A 16 -16.79 -1.32 9.11
CA ALA A 16 -16.52 -1.12 7.69
C ALA A 16 -17.39 -0.02 7.05
N LYS A 17 -18.54 0.34 7.64
CA LYS A 17 -19.40 1.43 7.15
C LYS A 17 -18.82 2.82 7.41
N ARG A 18 -17.86 2.95 8.33
CA ARG A 18 -17.15 4.20 8.61
C ARG A 18 -16.02 4.49 7.62
N ALA A 19 -15.54 3.48 6.90
CA ALA A 19 -14.70 3.72 5.74
C ALA A 19 -15.57 4.38 4.67
N ILE A 20 -15.24 5.62 4.27
CA ILE A 20 -15.97 6.31 3.21
C ILE A 20 -15.67 5.59 1.90
N LEU A 21 -16.57 4.68 1.58
CA LEU A 21 -16.59 3.90 0.36
C LEU A 21 -17.48 4.59 -0.64
N SER A 22 -16.89 5.49 -1.42
CA SER A 22 -17.54 5.91 -2.65
C SER A 22 -17.93 4.67 -3.46
N LYS A 23 -19.16 4.64 -3.99
CA LYS A 23 -19.62 3.61 -4.95
C LYS A 23 -18.84 3.64 -6.27
N ARG A 24 -18.02 4.67 -6.48
CA ARG A 24 -17.05 4.78 -7.59
C ARG A 24 -15.66 4.53 -7.05
N ASP A 25 -14.85 3.84 -7.84
CA ASP A 25 -13.40 3.74 -7.62
C ASP A 25 -12.83 5.15 -7.43
N MET A 26 -12.48 5.47 -6.19
CA MET A 26 -11.83 6.76 -5.88
C MET A 26 -10.39 6.79 -6.40
N PHE A 27 -9.87 5.61 -6.73
CA PHE A 27 -8.52 5.41 -7.22
C PHE A 27 -8.56 4.50 -8.44
N ARG A 28 -7.97 4.97 -9.54
CA ARG A 28 -7.65 4.07 -10.64
C ARG A 28 -6.40 3.29 -10.25
N PRO A 29 -6.43 1.95 -10.24
CA PRO A 29 -5.22 1.17 -10.02
C PRO A 29 -4.13 1.58 -11.01
N LEU A 30 -2.90 1.73 -10.53
CA LEU A 30 -1.76 1.91 -11.42
C LEU A 30 -1.53 0.58 -12.15
N ALA A 31 -1.95 0.51 -13.40
CA ALA A 31 -1.69 -0.64 -14.26
C ALA A 31 -0.28 -0.53 -14.84
N VAL A 32 0.66 -1.34 -14.34
CA VAL A 32 2.02 -1.43 -14.90
C VAL A 32 1.94 -2.04 -16.30
N GLN A 33 2.04 -1.20 -17.33
CA GLN A 33 1.95 -1.59 -18.74
C GLN A 33 3.29 -2.08 -19.30
N ARG A 34 4.40 -1.56 -18.76
CA ARG A 34 5.77 -1.87 -19.20
C ARG A 34 6.71 -1.78 -18.01
N THR A 35 7.72 -2.65 -18.01
CA THR A 35 8.84 -2.61 -17.06
C THR A 35 10.12 -2.32 -17.83
N GLU A 36 11.07 -1.64 -17.19
CA GLU A 36 12.43 -1.47 -17.71
C GLU A 36 13.46 -1.90 -16.67
N GLY A 37 14.65 -2.29 -17.13
CA GLY A 37 15.73 -2.70 -16.23
C GLY A 37 16.26 -1.51 -15.43
N LEU A 38 16.45 -1.70 -14.12
CA LEU A 38 16.92 -0.64 -13.22
C LEU A 38 18.25 -0.03 -13.67
N ALA A 39 19.20 -0.85 -14.14
CA ALA A 39 20.47 -0.37 -14.68
C ALA A 39 20.29 0.59 -15.88
N GLY A 40 19.31 0.32 -16.75
CA GLY A 40 18.96 1.20 -17.87
C GLY A 40 18.26 2.48 -17.40
N ALA A 41 17.39 2.38 -16.40
CA ALA A 41 16.73 3.55 -15.80
C ALA A 41 17.74 4.48 -15.11
N LEU A 42 18.75 3.93 -14.45
CA LEU A 42 19.85 4.68 -13.82
C LEU A 42 20.75 5.34 -14.88
N SER A 43 21.19 4.59 -15.90
CA SER A 43 22.07 5.13 -16.94
C SER A 43 21.41 6.24 -17.76
N SER A 44 20.10 6.12 -17.99
CA SER A 44 19.28 7.15 -18.65
C SER A 44 18.81 8.27 -17.73
N LYS A 45 19.19 8.26 -16.44
CA LYS A 45 18.82 9.26 -15.42
C LYS A 45 17.32 9.42 -15.20
N LYS A 46 16.51 8.41 -15.55
CA LYS A 46 15.08 8.36 -15.20
C LYS A 46 14.87 8.15 -13.71
N VAL A 47 15.81 7.45 -13.09
CA VAL A 47 15.88 7.18 -11.64
C VAL A 47 17.24 7.66 -11.15
N ARG A 48 17.28 8.30 -9.97
CA ARG A 48 18.54 8.71 -9.34
C ARG A 48 19.08 7.59 -8.47
N ALA A 49 20.39 7.55 -8.24
CA ALA A 49 21.02 6.47 -7.47
C ALA A 49 20.49 6.40 -6.03
N GLU A 50 20.12 7.55 -5.48
CA GLU A 50 19.56 7.76 -4.15
C GLU A 50 18.03 7.63 -4.10
N THR A 51 17.36 7.35 -5.23
CA THR A 51 15.91 7.20 -5.24
C THR A 51 15.51 5.95 -4.44
N PRO A 52 14.65 6.09 -3.42
CA PRO A 52 14.16 4.96 -2.64
C PRO A 52 13.29 4.04 -3.51
N LEU A 53 13.55 2.73 -3.41
CA LEU A 53 12.84 1.67 -4.14
C LEU A 53 12.31 0.63 -3.15
N LEU A 54 11.13 0.12 -3.40
CA LEU A 54 10.67 -1.13 -2.80
C LEU A 54 11.12 -2.28 -3.69
N VAL A 55 11.89 -3.22 -3.16
CA VAL A 55 12.30 -4.44 -3.86
C VAL A 55 11.51 -5.61 -3.31
N LEU A 56 10.86 -6.37 -4.19
CA LEU A 56 10.07 -7.53 -3.84
C LEU A 56 10.44 -8.72 -4.72
N ASP A 57 10.48 -9.92 -4.12
CA ASP A 57 10.56 -11.16 -4.87
C ASP A 57 9.16 -11.58 -5.32
N ARG A 58 9.03 -11.88 -6.61
CA ARG A 58 7.83 -12.48 -7.18
C ARG A 58 8.23 -13.63 -8.07
N ASN A 59 7.93 -14.85 -7.63
CA ASN A 59 8.23 -16.08 -8.37
C ASN A 59 9.73 -16.19 -8.76
N GLY A 60 10.64 -15.77 -7.87
CA GLY A 60 12.08 -15.81 -8.12
C GLY A 60 12.63 -14.69 -9.02
N ALA A 61 11.81 -13.68 -9.33
CA ALA A 61 12.24 -12.45 -9.99
C ALA A 61 12.16 -11.27 -9.01
N ALA A 62 13.24 -10.49 -8.94
CA ALA A 62 13.24 -9.24 -8.20
C ALA A 62 12.55 -8.14 -9.02
N LEU A 63 11.47 -7.59 -8.47
CA LEU A 63 10.80 -6.42 -9.00
C LEU A 63 11.12 -5.21 -8.11
N SER A 64 11.47 -4.09 -8.73
CA SER A 64 11.71 -2.82 -8.03
C SER A 64 10.62 -1.83 -8.40
N LEU A 65 9.99 -1.23 -7.39
CA LEU A 65 8.95 -0.22 -7.53
C LEU A 65 9.43 1.11 -6.93
N LEU A 66 9.11 2.23 -7.57
CA LEU A 66 9.37 3.55 -7.02
C LEU A 66 8.45 3.78 -5.82
N THR A 67 9.02 4.04 -4.64
CA THR A 67 8.19 4.29 -3.46
C THR A 67 7.30 5.52 -3.64
N SER A 68 7.74 6.51 -4.44
CA SER A 68 6.93 7.68 -4.80
C SER A 68 5.64 7.36 -5.55
N GLU A 69 5.61 6.28 -6.33
CA GLU A 69 4.40 5.81 -7.02
C GLU A 69 3.46 5.09 -6.04
N MET A 70 4.00 4.61 -4.92
CA MET A 70 3.24 3.95 -3.84
C MET A 70 2.72 4.93 -2.78
N ILE A 71 3.14 6.20 -2.78
CA ILE A 71 2.66 7.24 -1.86
C ILE A 71 1.15 7.52 -2.05
N PHE A 72 0.56 7.06 -3.15
CA PHE A 72 -0.89 7.09 -3.35
C PHE A 72 -1.60 5.96 -2.58
N HIS A 73 -1.75 6.18 -1.26
CA HIS A 73 -2.73 5.61 -0.32
C HIS A 73 -3.54 4.41 -0.86
N HIS A 74 -2.94 3.22 -0.82
CA HIS A 74 -3.66 1.98 -1.07
C HIS A 74 -4.44 1.60 0.19
N VAL A 75 -5.64 2.13 0.31
CA VAL A 75 -6.65 1.50 1.14
C VAL A 75 -7.18 0.31 0.35
N ALA A 76 -6.74 -0.90 0.70
CA ALA A 76 -7.31 -2.13 0.16
C ALA A 76 -8.37 -2.62 1.14
N GLN A 77 -9.58 -2.89 0.66
CA GLN A 77 -10.66 -3.37 1.51
C GLN A 77 -11.62 -4.28 0.77
N GLY A 78 -12.32 -5.12 1.53
CA GLY A 78 -13.25 -6.10 0.99
C GLY A 78 -13.58 -7.18 2.01
N GLU A 79 -13.87 -8.38 1.53
CA GLU A 79 -14.15 -9.56 2.33
C GLU A 79 -13.14 -10.66 1.99
N TRP A 80 -12.50 -11.25 2.99
CA TRP A 80 -11.59 -12.39 2.85
C TRP A 80 -12.05 -13.50 3.79
N ASN A 81 -12.43 -14.66 3.26
CA ASN A 81 -12.96 -15.79 4.04
C ASN A 81 -14.16 -15.43 4.94
N GLY A 82 -15.08 -14.58 4.48
CA GLY A 82 -16.25 -14.17 5.28
C GLY A 82 -15.97 -13.06 6.30
N ALA A 83 -14.71 -12.62 6.44
CA ALA A 83 -14.33 -11.53 7.35
C ALA A 83 -14.07 -10.24 6.56
N PRO A 84 -14.64 -9.09 6.98
CA PRO A 84 -14.31 -7.81 6.37
C PRO A 84 -12.86 -7.44 6.70
N PHE A 85 -12.15 -6.87 5.73
CA PHE A 85 -10.78 -6.38 5.92
C PHE A 85 -10.60 -4.96 5.41
N LEU A 86 -9.66 -4.27 6.05
CA LEU A 86 -9.11 -2.98 5.65
C LEU A 86 -7.60 -3.05 5.88
N ALA A 87 -6.82 -2.92 4.80
CA ALA A 87 -5.39 -2.80 4.84
C ALA A 87 -5.01 -1.39 4.41
N THR A 88 -4.17 -0.74 5.23
CA THR A 88 -3.53 0.54 4.94
C THR A 88 -2.03 0.30 4.98
N PHE A 89 -1.30 0.89 4.03
CA PHE A 89 0.15 0.73 3.85
C PHE A 89 0.86 2.07 3.96
#